data_AF-A0A382M5E4-F1
#
_entry.id   AF-A0A382M5E4-F1
#
_cell.length_a   1.000
_cell.length_b   1.000
_cell.length_c   1.000
_cell.angle_alpha   90.00
_cell.angle_beta   90.00
_cell.angle_gamma   90.00
#
_symmetry.space_group_name_H-M   'P 1'
#
loop_
_entity.id
_entity.type
_entity.pdbx_description
1 polymer ?
#
loop_
_entity_poly.entity_id
_entity_poly.type
_entity_poly.pdbx_seq_one_letter_code
_entity_poly.pdbx_strand_id
1 'polypeptide(L)'
;MGRSTNTTKYSERFALFAEEKLYSSLDPTLKKNISKIGVKHRLTFQELRQITEIAADLQMWEEPGLPEQWYELEETLEGNGKPIKKILFRKLKDKWHTLKNSRTVYQSKQTPSRTSVSSGKKVTVQNSDNTVFGWCPVASEKTVCCNLRTIDAVQGCSFGCSYCSIQSFYDSQQIPVDNNLHEKLQSIVLDPQKRYHIGSGQSSDSLLLGNKNGVLDAQFDFARKNPNIALELKTKSKNVTCLLETDVPKNVFV
;
A
#
# COMPACT_ATOMS: atom_id res chain seq x y z
N MET A 1 37.68 32.36 -33.67
CA MET A 1 36.25 32.13 -33.37
C MET A 1 36.04 30.64 -33.09
N GLY A 2 35.91 30.22 -31.84
CA GLY A 2 35.73 28.78 -31.55
C GLY A 2 35.55 28.48 -30.07
N ARG A 3 34.38 27.89 -29.72
CA ARG A 3 34.03 27.06 -28.52
C ARG A 3 32.56 27.12 -28.07
N SER A 4 31.63 27.70 -28.83
CA SER A 4 30.23 27.84 -28.37
C SER A 4 29.31 26.61 -28.61
N THR A 5 29.65 25.69 -29.53
CA THR A 5 28.68 24.69 -30.05
C THR A 5 28.37 23.50 -29.14
N ASN A 6 29.17 23.24 -28.08
CA ASN A 6 29.04 22.02 -27.27
C ASN A 6 28.29 22.23 -25.94
N THR A 7 28.19 23.48 -25.45
CA THR A 7 27.46 23.78 -24.22
C THR A 7 25.96 23.92 -24.48
N THR A 8 25.57 24.57 -25.59
CA THR A 8 24.17 24.74 -26.02
C THR A 8 23.45 23.41 -26.25
N LYS A 9 24.14 22.42 -26.83
CA LYS A 9 23.57 21.07 -27.03
C LYS A 9 23.29 20.30 -25.73
N TYR A 10 24.06 20.57 -24.67
CA TYR A 10 23.84 19.90 -23.38
C TYR A 10 22.65 20.50 -22.64
N SER A 11 22.51 21.83 -22.63
CA SER A 11 21.37 22.51 -22.00
C SER A 11 20.05 22.09 -22.62
N GLU A 12 19.98 21.93 -23.95
CA GLU A 12 18.81 21.43 -24.66
C GLU A 12 18.46 19.99 -24.22
N ARG A 13 19.45 19.10 -24.16
CA ARG A 13 19.25 17.73 -23.69
C ARG A 13 18.79 17.66 -22.22
N PHE A 14 19.32 18.54 -21.38
CA PHE A 14 18.89 18.62 -19.98
C PHE A 14 17.46 19.16 -19.86
N ALA A 15 17.06 20.12 -20.69
CA ALA A 15 15.69 20.62 -20.73
C ALA A 15 14.69 19.50 -21.07
N LEU A 16 15.01 18.67 -22.07
CA LEU A 16 14.20 17.47 -22.39
C LEU A 16 14.11 16.49 -21.21
N PHE A 17 15.21 16.30 -20.47
CA PHE A 17 15.20 15.48 -19.27
C PHE A 17 14.38 16.09 -18.12
N ALA A 18 14.35 17.42 -18.00
CA ALA A 18 13.65 18.08 -16.91
C ALA A 18 12.12 17.87 -16.94
N GLU A 19 11.57 17.47 -18.08
CA GLU A 19 10.16 17.09 -18.27
C GLU A 19 9.83 15.66 -17.79
N GLU A 20 10.83 14.85 -17.44
CA GLU A 20 10.63 13.49 -16.96
C GLU A 20 9.82 13.49 -15.64
N LYS A 21 8.85 12.57 -15.52
CA LYS A 21 7.85 12.58 -14.45
C LYS A 21 8.47 12.36 -13.07
N LEU A 22 9.40 11.42 -12.95
CA LEU A 22 10.06 11.16 -11.68
C LEU A 22 10.91 12.37 -11.28
N TYR A 23 11.76 12.88 -12.16
CA TYR A 23 12.57 14.08 -11.89
C TYR A 23 11.72 15.30 -11.51
N SER A 24 10.63 15.56 -12.24
CA SER A 24 9.72 16.68 -11.97
C SER A 24 8.93 16.53 -10.67
N SER A 25 8.80 15.32 -10.12
CA SER A 25 8.17 15.07 -8.81
C SER A 25 9.09 15.27 -7.61
N LEU A 26 10.42 15.25 -7.81
CA LEU A 26 11.40 15.39 -6.73
C LEU A 26 11.37 16.77 -6.05
N ASP A 27 11.88 16.86 -4.82
CA ASP A 27 12.00 18.13 -4.13
C ASP A 27 12.98 19.09 -4.85
N PRO A 28 12.80 20.41 -4.70
CA PRO A 28 13.62 21.40 -5.41
C PRO A 28 15.12 21.31 -5.11
N THR A 29 15.50 20.90 -3.90
CA THR A 29 16.90 20.79 -3.48
C THR A 29 17.58 19.63 -4.20
N LEU A 30 16.93 18.47 -4.25
CA LEU A 30 17.42 17.28 -4.93
C LEU A 30 17.49 17.50 -6.45
N LYS A 31 16.47 18.12 -7.05
CA LYS A 31 16.52 18.55 -8.47
C LYS A 31 17.76 19.40 -8.78
N LYS A 32 18.03 20.40 -7.93
CA LYS A 32 19.20 21.28 -8.07
C LYS A 32 20.52 20.50 -7.98
N ASN A 33 20.62 19.54 -7.06
CA ASN A 33 21.82 18.72 -6.92
C ASN A 33 22.03 17.79 -8.12
N ILE A 34 20.99 17.11 -8.60
CA ILE A 34 21.03 16.28 -9.81
C ILE A 34 21.44 17.12 -11.03
N SER A 35 20.89 18.34 -11.16
CA SER A 35 21.26 19.27 -12.22
C SER A 35 22.74 19.65 -12.17
N LYS A 36 23.27 19.99 -10.98
CA LYS A 36 24.69 20.31 -10.76
C LYS A 36 25.59 19.13 -11.15
N ILE A 37 25.28 17.92 -10.68
CA ILE A 37 26.02 16.69 -11.01
C ILE A 37 25.97 16.44 -12.53
N GLY A 38 24.78 16.58 -13.10
CA GLY A 38 24.52 16.53 -14.54
C GLY A 38 25.48 17.40 -15.34
N VAL A 39 25.46 18.71 -15.06
CA VAL A 39 26.28 19.71 -15.76
C VAL A 39 27.78 19.46 -15.56
N LYS A 40 28.21 19.17 -14.32
CA LYS A 40 29.62 18.91 -13.98
C LYS A 40 30.20 17.74 -14.76
N HIS A 41 29.45 16.63 -14.86
CA HIS A 41 29.92 15.39 -15.50
C HIS A 41 29.42 15.17 -16.93
N ARG A 42 28.62 16.10 -17.46
CA ARG A 42 27.99 16.00 -18.79
C ARG A 42 27.19 14.71 -18.96
N LEU A 43 26.32 14.41 -17.99
CA LEU A 43 25.52 13.18 -17.96
C LEU A 43 24.57 13.07 -19.16
N THR A 44 24.51 11.88 -19.75
CA THR A 44 23.52 11.53 -20.78
C THR A 44 22.12 11.50 -20.19
N PHE A 45 21.10 11.52 -21.04
CA PHE A 45 19.70 11.40 -20.61
C PHE A 45 19.48 10.16 -19.74
N GLN A 46 20.03 9.01 -20.16
CA GLN A 46 19.89 7.76 -19.41
C GLN A 46 20.64 7.79 -18.07
N GLU A 47 21.81 8.43 -18.01
CA GLU A 47 22.57 8.61 -16.77
C GLU A 47 21.83 9.54 -15.79
N LEU A 48 21.18 10.60 -16.29
CA LEU A 48 20.35 11.49 -15.49
C LEU A 48 19.14 10.74 -14.91
N ARG A 49 18.43 9.98 -15.74
CA ARG A 49 17.32 9.13 -15.29
C ARG A 49 17.75 8.14 -14.20
N GLN A 50 18.87 7.45 -14.42
CA GLN A 50 19.40 6.48 -13.43
C GLN A 50 19.75 7.14 -12.10
N ILE A 51 20.40 8.31 -12.12
CA ILE A 51 20.70 9.05 -10.88
C ILE A 51 19.41 9.52 -10.20
N THR A 52 18.40 9.94 -10.96
CA THR A 52 17.09 10.33 -10.41
C THR A 52 16.38 9.15 -9.74
N GLU A 53 16.38 7.97 -10.36
CA GLU A 53 15.85 6.74 -9.78
C GLU A 53 16.60 6.38 -8.47
N ILE A 54 17.94 6.40 -8.49
CA ILE A 54 18.75 6.13 -7.29
C ILE A 54 18.47 7.16 -6.19
N ALA A 55 18.35 8.44 -6.54
CA ALA A 55 18.09 9.50 -5.56
C ALA A 55 16.73 9.34 -4.87
N ALA A 56 15.69 8.98 -5.63
CA ALA A 56 14.36 8.70 -5.09
C ALA A 56 14.39 7.48 -4.16
N ASP A 57 15.08 6.41 -4.56
CA ASP A 57 15.24 5.21 -3.75
C ASP A 57 15.96 5.49 -2.43
N LEU A 58 17.08 6.22 -2.46
CA LEU A 58 17.84 6.58 -1.25
C LEU A 58 16.99 7.39 -0.27
N GLN A 59 16.20 8.35 -0.77
CA GLN A 59 15.28 9.13 0.05
C GLN A 59 14.18 8.25 0.67
N MET A 60 13.60 7.34 -0.12
CA MET A 60 12.56 6.42 0.35
C MET A 60 13.10 5.41 1.37
N TRP A 61 14.37 5.03 1.28
CA TRP A 61 15.01 4.11 2.21
C TRP A 61 15.58 4.78 3.46
N GLU A 62 15.44 6.11 3.61
CA GLU A 62 16.04 6.89 4.68
C GLU A 62 17.58 6.71 4.78
N GLU A 63 18.22 6.44 3.65
CA GLU A 63 19.66 6.32 3.51
C GLU A 63 20.30 7.71 3.29
N PRO A 64 21.63 7.86 3.47
CA PRO A 64 22.32 9.09 3.09
C PRO A 64 21.98 9.49 1.64
N GLY A 65 21.64 10.75 1.43
CA GLY A 65 21.13 11.23 0.14
C GLY A 65 22.15 11.12 -1.00
N LEU A 66 21.65 11.27 -2.23
CA LEU A 66 22.50 11.33 -3.42
C LEU A 66 23.62 12.39 -3.28
N PRO A 67 23.37 13.64 -2.84
CA PRO A 67 24.42 14.67 -2.77
C PRO A 67 25.59 14.26 -1.87
N GLU A 68 25.29 13.70 -0.71
CA GLU A 68 26.27 13.25 0.29
C GLU A 68 27.09 12.10 -0.28
N GLN A 69 26.41 11.04 -0.76
CA GLN A 69 27.10 9.88 -1.31
C GLN A 69 27.91 10.21 -2.57
N TRP A 70 27.40 11.11 -3.42
CA TRP A 70 28.11 11.53 -4.63
C TRP A 70 29.36 12.32 -4.28
N TYR A 71 29.29 13.22 -3.30
CA TYR A 71 30.42 14.00 -2.83
C TYR A 71 31.53 13.09 -2.26
N GLU A 72 31.19 12.13 -1.40
CA GLU A 72 32.15 11.14 -0.87
C GLU A 72 32.85 10.35 -1.99
N LEU A 73 32.09 9.95 -3.00
CA LEU A 73 32.64 9.21 -4.15
C LEU A 73 33.55 10.08 -5.02
N GLU A 74 33.26 11.37 -5.14
CA GLU A 74 34.10 12.34 -5.85
C GLU A 74 35.40 12.63 -5.10
N GLU A 75 35.35 12.81 -3.78
CA GLU A 75 36.52 13.12 -2.94
C GLU A 75 37.54 11.97 -2.94
N THR A 76 37.07 10.72 -2.99
CA THR A 76 37.94 9.54 -3.04
C THR A 76 38.61 9.27 -4.39
N LEU A 77 38.37 10.11 -5.41
CA LEU A 77 38.90 9.93 -6.76
C LEU A 77 39.66 11.19 -7.23
N GLU A 78 41.00 11.14 -7.22
CA GLU A 78 41.83 12.20 -7.79
C GLU A 78 41.97 12.06 -9.32
N GLY A 79 41.62 13.12 -10.07
CA GLY A 79 41.90 13.24 -11.51
C GLY A 79 40.80 13.99 -12.29
N ASN A 80 41.08 14.39 -13.54
CA ASN A 80 40.11 15.03 -14.44
C ASN A 80 39.94 14.22 -15.74
N GLY A 81 38.79 13.57 -15.97
CA GLY A 81 38.50 12.92 -17.27
C GLY A 81 37.30 11.96 -17.32
N LYS A 82 36.89 11.60 -18.55
CA LYS A 82 35.82 10.62 -18.89
C LYS A 82 35.89 9.25 -18.15
N PRO A 83 37.05 8.71 -17.73
CA PRO A 83 37.10 7.50 -16.90
C PRO A 83 36.41 7.68 -15.54
N ILE A 84 36.47 8.89 -14.97
CA ILE A 84 36.02 9.16 -13.59
C ILE A 84 34.51 9.11 -13.48
N LYS A 85 33.78 9.72 -14.42
CA LYS A 85 32.30 9.61 -14.48
C LYS A 85 31.86 8.14 -14.46
N LYS A 86 32.48 7.29 -15.28
CA LYS A 86 32.13 5.86 -15.35
C LYS A 86 32.41 5.15 -14.02
N ILE A 87 33.52 5.49 -13.36
CA ILE A 87 33.87 4.94 -12.05
C ILE A 87 32.87 5.40 -10.99
N LEU A 88 32.51 6.69 -10.94
CA LEU A 88 31.51 7.25 -10.02
C LEU A 88 30.16 6.54 -10.18
N PHE A 89 29.66 6.44 -11.41
CA PHE A 89 28.40 5.75 -11.70
C PHE A 89 28.43 4.28 -11.31
N ARG A 90 29.54 3.59 -11.59
CA ARG A 90 29.69 2.18 -11.20
C ARG A 90 29.65 2.06 -9.67
N LYS A 91 30.46 2.83 -8.94
CA LYS A 91 30.47 2.80 -7.47
C LYS A 91 29.10 3.15 -6.86
N LEU A 92 28.41 4.16 -7.39
CA LEU A 92 27.07 4.53 -6.94
C LEU A 92 26.07 3.40 -7.18
N LYS A 93 26.09 2.79 -8.37
CA LYS A 93 25.22 1.65 -8.70
C LYS A 93 25.52 0.44 -7.83
N ASP A 94 26.80 0.15 -7.56
CA ASP A 94 27.19 -0.96 -6.70
C ASP A 94 26.67 -0.76 -5.26
N LYS A 95 26.80 0.46 -4.70
CA LYS A 95 26.20 0.83 -3.41
C LYS A 95 24.67 0.65 -3.44
N TRP A 96 24.00 1.20 -4.45
CA TRP A 96 22.54 1.11 -4.61
C TRP A 96 22.05 -0.34 -4.76
N HIS A 97 22.73 -1.16 -5.57
CA HIS A 97 22.42 -2.58 -5.73
C HIS A 97 22.66 -3.37 -4.44
N THR A 98 23.69 -3.02 -3.67
CA THR A 98 23.95 -3.66 -2.37
C THR A 98 22.80 -3.38 -1.41
N LEU A 99 22.36 -2.11 -1.30
CA LEU A 99 21.21 -1.73 -0.48
C LEU A 99 19.94 -2.48 -0.90
N LYS A 100 19.63 -2.46 -2.20
CA LYS A 100 18.43 -3.09 -2.78
C LYS A 100 18.33 -4.59 -2.52
N ASN A 101 19.46 -5.29 -2.48
CA ASN A 101 19.52 -6.74 -2.30
C ASN A 101 19.79 -7.16 -0.84
N SER A 102 20.16 -6.21 0.02
CA SER A 102 20.36 -6.46 1.44
C SER A 102 19.02 -6.59 2.16
N ARG A 103 19.00 -7.35 3.26
CA ARG A 103 17.82 -7.42 4.13
C ARG A 103 17.61 -6.05 4.78
N THR A 104 16.42 -5.47 4.63
CA THR A 104 16.05 -4.25 5.34
C THR A 104 16.12 -4.48 6.85
N VAL A 105 16.98 -3.73 7.53
CA VAL A 105 17.09 -3.73 8.99
C VAL A 105 16.46 -2.46 9.52
N TYR A 106 15.22 -2.56 9.98
CA TYR A 106 14.58 -1.45 10.68
C TYR A 106 15.27 -1.23 12.02
N GLN A 107 15.95 -0.09 12.17
CA GLN A 107 16.55 0.27 13.45
C GLN A 107 15.43 0.40 14.48
N SER A 108 15.53 -0.32 15.59
CA SER A 108 14.62 -0.17 16.74
C SER A 108 14.95 1.15 17.46
N LYS A 109 14.72 2.29 16.80
CA LYS A 109 14.77 3.59 17.45
C LYS A 109 13.45 3.76 18.19
N GLN A 110 13.49 3.36 19.46
CA GLN A 110 12.42 3.46 20.45
C GLN A 110 11.17 2.67 20.07
N THR A 111 10.82 1.69 20.91
CA THR A 111 9.46 1.13 20.91
C THR A 111 8.51 2.33 20.98
N PRO A 112 7.60 2.52 20.02
CA PRO A 112 6.57 3.54 20.18
C PRO A 112 5.96 3.31 21.55
N SER A 113 5.80 4.37 22.34
CA SER A 113 4.96 4.33 23.53
C SER A 113 3.70 3.59 23.11
N ARG A 114 3.50 2.37 23.65
CA ARG A 114 2.26 1.63 23.42
C ARG A 114 1.20 2.52 24.04
N THR A 115 0.59 3.38 23.23
CA THR A 115 -0.61 4.10 23.59
C THR A 115 -1.53 3.03 24.13
N SER A 116 -1.83 3.14 25.42
CA SER A 116 -2.50 2.16 26.26
C SER A 116 -3.33 1.17 25.46
N VAL A 117 -3.07 -0.14 25.66
CA VAL A 117 -3.99 -1.21 25.25
C VAL A 117 -5.39 -0.72 25.62
N SER A 118 -6.22 -0.40 24.62
CA SER A 118 -7.54 0.16 24.90
C SER A 118 -8.29 -0.85 25.77
N SER A 119 -9.24 -0.36 26.57
CA SER A 119 -9.95 -1.10 27.63
C SER A 119 -10.81 -2.30 27.16
N GLY A 120 -10.48 -2.91 26.03
CA GLY A 120 -11.25 -3.94 25.35
C GLY A 120 -12.43 -3.31 24.63
N LYS A 121 -12.59 -3.63 23.34
CA LYS A 121 -13.77 -3.20 22.60
C LYS A 121 -14.95 -4.10 22.95
N LYS A 122 -16.10 -3.51 23.25
CA LYS A 122 -17.33 -4.26 23.55
C LYS A 122 -18.11 -4.55 22.27
N VAL A 123 -18.51 -5.79 22.08
CA VAL A 123 -19.46 -6.15 21.01
C VAL A 123 -20.83 -5.63 21.42
N THR A 124 -21.48 -4.86 20.57
CA THR A 124 -22.83 -4.32 20.81
C THR A 124 -23.76 -4.73 19.68
N VAL A 125 -25.00 -5.06 20.02
CA VAL A 125 -26.04 -5.36 19.04
C VAL A 125 -26.84 -4.08 18.84
N GLN A 126 -27.00 -3.64 17.59
CA GLN A 126 -27.67 -2.38 17.28
C GLN A 126 -28.69 -2.58 16.16
N ASN A 127 -29.85 -1.95 16.31
CA ASN A 127 -30.75 -1.72 15.18
C ASN A 127 -30.20 -0.53 14.40
N SER A 128 -29.49 -0.81 13.32
CA SER A 128 -28.96 0.23 12.45
C SER A 128 -29.77 0.32 11.17
N ASP A 129 -29.90 1.52 10.61
CA ASP A 129 -30.42 1.69 9.24
C ASP A 129 -29.29 1.56 8.20
N ASN A 130 -28.10 1.11 8.62
CA ASN A 130 -26.94 1.03 7.73
C ASN A 130 -27.15 -0.04 6.66
N THR A 131 -26.66 0.29 5.47
CA THR A 131 -26.54 -0.66 4.36
C THR A 131 -25.43 -1.67 4.66
N VAL A 132 -25.78 -2.94 4.77
CA VAL A 132 -24.83 -4.03 5.07
C VAL A 132 -24.18 -4.64 3.83
N PHE A 133 -24.66 -4.31 2.63
CA PHE A 133 -24.13 -4.85 1.37
C PHE A 133 -23.88 -3.73 0.36
N GLY A 134 -22.66 -3.65 -0.15
CA GLY A 134 -22.26 -2.49 -0.95
C GLY A 134 -21.06 -2.73 -1.85
N TRP A 135 -20.58 -1.63 -2.42
CA TRP A 135 -19.28 -1.59 -3.08
C TRP A 135 -18.17 -1.54 -2.02
N CYS A 136 -17.01 -2.11 -2.35
CA CYS A 136 -15.80 -1.94 -1.55
C CYS A 136 -15.56 -0.46 -1.21
N PRO A 137 -15.19 -0.10 0.04
CA PRO A 137 -15.01 1.29 0.45
C PRO A 137 -13.90 2.04 -0.33
N VAL A 138 -13.02 1.32 -1.01
CA VAL A 138 -11.96 1.88 -1.86
C VAL A 138 -12.46 2.20 -3.28
N ALA A 139 -13.61 1.67 -3.69
CA ALA A 139 -14.15 1.87 -5.04
C ALA A 139 -14.44 3.36 -5.30
N SER A 140 -13.63 3.94 -6.19
CA SER A 140 -13.77 5.34 -6.61
C SER A 140 -13.27 5.54 -8.03
N GLU A 141 -13.63 6.66 -8.65
CA GLU A 141 -13.14 7.07 -9.98
C GLU A 141 -11.61 7.23 -10.03
N LYS A 142 -10.97 7.42 -8.88
CA LYS A 142 -9.50 7.59 -8.75
C LYS A 142 -8.75 6.26 -8.65
N THR A 143 -9.46 5.14 -8.60
CA THR A 143 -8.90 3.81 -8.37
C THR A 143 -9.30 2.84 -9.47
N VAL A 144 -8.40 1.94 -9.86
CA VAL A 144 -8.76 0.82 -10.73
C VAL A 144 -9.59 -0.17 -9.92
N CYS A 145 -10.89 -0.24 -10.19
CA CYS A 145 -11.83 -1.07 -9.44
C CYS A 145 -11.74 -2.54 -9.86
N CYS A 146 -11.61 -3.45 -8.90
CA CYS A 146 -11.70 -4.89 -9.11
C CYS A 146 -13.14 -5.45 -9.08
N ASN A 147 -14.14 -4.57 -9.00
CA ASN A 147 -15.57 -4.89 -8.86
C ASN A 147 -15.94 -5.72 -7.62
N LEU A 148 -15.10 -5.67 -6.56
CA LEU A 148 -15.39 -6.33 -5.29
C LEU A 148 -16.63 -5.69 -4.62
N ARG A 149 -17.57 -6.53 -4.24
CA ARG A 149 -18.69 -6.19 -3.36
C ARG A 149 -18.35 -6.59 -1.92
N THR A 150 -18.98 -5.96 -0.95
CA THR A 150 -18.72 -6.23 0.47
C THR A 150 -19.99 -6.50 1.24
N ILE A 151 -19.88 -7.38 2.23
CA ILE A 151 -20.83 -7.52 3.31
C ILE A 151 -20.18 -6.97 4.58
N ASP A 152 -20.72 -5.89 5.12
CA ASP A 152 -20.28 -5.30 6.38
C ASP A 152 -21.04 -5.94 7.54
N ALA A 153 -20.85 -7.25 7.72
CA ALA A 153 -21.55 -8.04 8.75
C ALA A 153 -21.20 -7.57 10.17
N VAL A 154 -19.98 -7.08 10.36
CA VAL A 154 -19.46 -6.51 11.59
C VAL A 154 -18.66 -5.28 11.22
N GLN A 155 -18.82 -4.19 11.98
CA GLN A 155 -18.05 -2.97 11.79
C GLN A 155 -17.03 -2.81 12.92
N GLY A 156 -15.76 -2.64 12.57
CA GLY A 156 -14.66 -2.59 13.52
C GLY A 156 -14.05 -3.95 13.83
N CYS A 157 -12.95 -3.94 14.60
CA CYS A 157 -12.18 -5.12 14.94
C CYS A 157 -11.54 -4.95 16.32
N SER A 158 -11.45 -6.03 17.11
CA SER A 158 -10.80 -6.02 18.42
C SER A 158 -9.28 -6.21 18.33
N PHE A 159 -8.74 -6.56 17.17
CA PHE A 159 -7.29 -6.61 16.97
C PHE A 159 -6.67 -5.21 16.95
N GLY A 160 -5.64 -5.03 17.78
CA GLY A 160 -4.84 -3.81 17.86
C GLY A 160 -3.66 -3.79 16.88
N CYS A 161 -3.87 -4.18 15.62
CA CYS A 161 -2.80 -4.17 14.61
C CYS A 161 -2.32 -2.72 14.39
N SER A 162 -1.00 -2.49 14.45
CA SER A 162 -0.40 -1.15 14.34
C SER A 162 -0.64 -0.45 12.99
N TYR A 163 -0.90 -1.23 11.95
CA TYR A 163 -1.15 -0.77 10.58
C TYR A 163 -2.64 -0.78 10.19
N CYS A 164 -3.55 -0.99 11.14
CA CYS A 164 -4.95 -1.24 10.84
C CYS A 164 -5.68 0.04 10.39
N SER A 165 -6.06 0.11 9.12
CA SER A 165 -6.87 1.22 8.61
C SER A 165 -8.28 1.27 9.21
N ILE A 166 -8.87 0.12 9.57
CA ILE A 166 -10.21 0.01 10.19
C ILE A 166 -10.31 0.86 11.48
N GLN A 167 -9.22 0.99 12.24
CA GLN A 167 -9.19 1.78 13.48
C GLN A 167 -9.45 3.28 13.24
N SER A 168 -9.19 3.78 12.04
CA SER A 168 -9.44 5.18 11.68
C SER A 168 -10.87 5.44 11.22
N PHE A 169 -11.63 4.39 10.86
CA PHE A 169 -12.98 4.51 10.28
C PHE A 169 -14.10 4.28 11.29
N TYR A 170 -13.87 3.47 12.32
CA TYR A 170 -14.91 3.05 13.27
C TYR A 170 -14.52 3.40 14.71
N ASP A 171 -15.54 3.56 15.56
CA ASP A 171 -15.35 3.86 16.99
C ASP A 171 -14.39 2.85 17.63
N SER A 172 -13.41 3.40 18.36
CA SER A 172 -12.42 2.65 19.10
C SER A 172 -12.97 1.80 20.26
N GLN A 173 -14.19 2.05 20.74
CA GLN A 173 -14.74 1.43 21.96
C GLN A 173 -15.75 0.32 21.72
N GLN A 174 -16.40 0.29 20.55
CA GLN A 174 -17.48 -0.66 20.25
C GLN A 174 -17.23 -1.41 18.95
N ILE A 175 -17.79 -2.62 18.87
CA ILE A 175 -17.87 -3.43 17.65
C ILE A 175 -19.36 -3.71 17.42
N PRO A 176 -20.07 -2.84 16.69
CA PRO A 176 -21.49 -3.04 16.44
C PRO A 176 -21.71 -4.22 15.47
N VAL A 177 -22.72 -5.01 15.79
CA VAL A 177 -23.32 -6.05 14.95
C VAL A 177 -24.76 -5.65 14.69
N ASP A 178 -25.17 -5.67 13.43
CA ASP A 178 -26.54 -5.33 13.05
C ASP A 178 -27.51 -6.43 13.52
N ASN A 179 -28.51 -6.06 14.31
CA ASN A 179 -29.50 -6.99 14.83
C ASN A 179 -30.35 -7.63 13.71
N ASN A 180 -30.52 -6.93 12.59
CA ASN A 180 -31.32 -7.36 11.45
C ASN A 180 -30.43 -7.82 10.28
N LEU A 181 -29.17 -8.21 10.56
CA LEU A 181 -28.21 -8.62 9.54
C LEU A 181 -28.76 -9.72 8.63
N HIS A 182 -29.41 -10.72 9.22
CA HIS A 182 -29.96 -11.85 8.49
C HIS A 182 -31.04 -11.39 7.51
N GLU A 183 -32.04 -10.65 8.00
CA GLU A 183 -33.15 -10.13 7.18
C GLU A 183 -32.64 -9.22 6.06
N LYS A 184 -31.70 -8.34 6.38
CA LYS A 184 -31.07 -7.45 5.39
C LYS A 184 -30.37 -8.24 4.30
N LEU A 185 -29.56 -9.24 4.65
CA LEU A 185 -28.89 -10.08 3.65
C LEU A 185 -29.90 -10.88 2.82
N GLN A 186 -30.95 -11.41 3.44
CA GLN A 186 -31.99 -12.15 2.72
C GLN A 186 -32.81 -11.25 1.78
N SER A 187 -32.95 -9.96 2.07
CA SER A 187 -33.65 -9.02 1.19
C SER A 187 -32.88 -8.63 -0.08
N ILE A 188 -31.57 -8.91 -0.14
CA ILE A 188 -30.74 -8.57 -1.30
C ILE A 188 -31.13 -9.43 -2.50
N VAL A 189 -31.36 -8.77 -3.64
CA VAL A 189 -31.62 -9.40 -4.93
C VAL A 189 -30.38 -9.23 -5.81
N LEU A 190 -29.79 -10.34 -6.24
CA LEU A 190 -28.68 -10.37 -7.19
C LEU A 190 -29.16 -10.88 -8.55
N ASP A 191 -28.48 -10.46 -9.61
CA ASP A 191 -28.73 -10.97 -10.97
C ASP A 191 -28.14 -12.39 -11.10
N PRO A 192 -28.96 -13.43 -11.30
CA PRO A 192 -28.47 -14.81 -11.39
C PRO A 192 -27.53 -15.06 -12.58
N GLN A 193 -27.56 -14.20 -13.60
CA GLN A 193 -26.70 -14.32 -14.79
C GLN A 193 -25.30 -13.73 -14.59
N LYS A 194 -25.07 -13.01 -13.48
CA LYS A 194 -23.78 -12.41 -13.14
C LYS A 194 -23.08 -13.22 -12.07
N ARG A 195 -21.75 -13.22 -12.12
CA ARG A 195 -20.91 -13.73 -11.03
C ARG A 195 -20.47 -12.58 -10.15
N TYR A 196 -20.53 -12.79 -8.85
CA TYR A 196 -20.15 -11.79 -7.85
C TYR A 196 -19.02 -12.32 -6.99
N HIS A 197 -17.97 -11.51 -6.79
CA HIS A 197 -17.00 -11.71 -5.72
C HIS A 197 -17.38 -10.77 -4.58
N ILE A 198 -17.70 -11.35 -3.42
CA ILE A 198 -18.19 -10.63 -2.25
C ILE A 198 -17.24 -10.91 -1.09
N GLY A 199 -16.73 -9.88 -0.42
CA GLY A 199 -15.85 -10.02 0.74
C GLY A 199 -16.49 -9.56 2.04
N SER A 200 -16.17 -10.22 3.16
CA SER A 200 -16.66 -9.86 4.50
C SER A 200 -15.61 -9.20 5.40
N GLY A 201 -14.36 -9.10 4.93
CA GLY A 201 -13.22 -8.67 5.75
C GLY A 201 -12.74 -7.23 5.53
N GLN A 202 -13.57 -6.35 4.95
CA GLN A 202 -13.17 -4.96 4.64
C GLN A 202 -13.40 -4.01 5.82
N SER A 203 -14.53 -4.18 6.52
CA SER A 203 -14.92 -3.37 7.67
C SER A 203 -14.59 -4.02 9.01
N SER A 204 -14.20 -5.30 9.01
CA SER A 204 -13.84 -6.09 10.19
C SER A 204 -12.98 -7.30 9.83
N ASP A 205 -12.74 -8.17 10.80
CA ASP A 205 -12.15 -9.50 10.57
C ASP A 205 -13.28 -10.54 10.59
N SER A 206 -13.44 -11.29 9.48
CA SER A 206 -14.64 -12.10 9.22
C SER A 206 -14.89 -13.22 10.23
N LEU A 207 -13.83 -13.77 10.84
CA LEU A 207 -13.95 -14.89 11.79
C LEU A 207 -13.69 -14.48 13.24
N LEU A 208 -13.32 -13.23 13.50
CA LEU A 208 -13.02 -12.76 14.85
C LEU A 208 -14.15 -13.08 15.84
N LEU A 209 -15.39 -12.73 15.48
CA LEU A 209 -16.55 -12.98 16.35
C LEU A 209 -17.07 -14.43 16.26
N GLY A 210 -16.59 -15.22 15.31
CA GLY A 210 -17.21 -16.51 14.95
C GLY A 210 -18.68 -16.30 14.60
N ASN A 211 -19.54 -17.23 15.02
CA ASN A 211 -20.98 -17.13 14.79
C ASN A 211 -21.75 -16.42 15.93
N LYS A 212 -21.07 -15.60 16.75
CA LYS A 212 -21.78 -14.78 17.74
C LYS A 212 -22.80 -13.89 17.05
N ASN A 213 -23.98 -13.76 17.64
CA ASN A 213 -25.09 -12.97 17.09
C ASN A 213 -25.52 -13.39 15.67
N GLY A 214 -25.29 -14.66 15.27
CA GLY A 214 -25.72 -15.19 13.97
C GLY A 214 -24.97 -14.63 12.76
N VAL A 215 -23.80 -14.02 12.98
CA VAL A 215 -23.02 -13.35 11.92
C VAL A 215 -22.61 -14.30 10.79
N LEU A 216 -22.18 -15.52 11.11
CA LEU A 216 -21.77 -16.48 10.08
C LEU A 216 -22.98 -17.18 9.47
N ASP A 217 -24.00 -17.51 10.26
CA ASP A 217 -25.24 -18.10 9.75
C ASP A 217 -25.91 -17.20 8.71
N ALA A 218 -26.05 -15.90 9.01
CA ALA A 218 -26.62 -14.92 8.07
C ALA A 218 -25.86 -14.88 6.74
N GLN A 219 -24.52 -14.95 6.79
CA GLN A 219 -23.67 -14.95 5.61
C GLN A 219 -23.71 -16.28 4.84
N PHE A 220 -23.74 -17.41 5.55
CA PHE A 220 -23.86 -18.73 4.92
C PHE A 220 -25.21 -18.93 4.26
N ASP A 221 -26.30 -18.51 4.89
CA ASP A 221 -27.63 -18.58 4.29
C ASP A 221 -27.74 -17.66 3.07
N PHE A 222 -27.14 -16.48 3.12
CA PHE A 222 -27.00 -15.62 1.95
C PHE A 222 -26.22 -16.30 0.82
N ALA A 223 -25.12 -16.99 1.13
CA ALA A 223 -24.32 -17.72 0.15
C ALA A 223 -25.08 -18.93 -0.44
N ARG A 224 -25.81 -19.70 0.38
CA ARG A 224 -26.66 -20.82 -0.08
C ARG A 224 -27.75 -20.34 -1.03
N LYS A 225 -28.41 -19.21 -0.69
CA LYS A 225 -29.45 -18.62 -1.52
C LYS A 225 -28.94 -18.16 -2.88
N ASN A 226 -27.66 -17.74 -2.97
CA ASN A 226 -27.08 -17.16 -4.19
C ASN A 226 -25.90 -18.00 -4.70
N PRO A 227 -26.15 -19.11 -5.43
CA PRO A 227 -25.08 -20.02 -5.88
C PRO A 227 -24.11 -19.39 -6.89
N ASN A 228 -24.45 -18.23 -7.48
CA ASN A 228 -23.65 -17.48 -8.44
C ASN A 228 -22.62 -16.52 -7.80
N ILE A 229 -22.53 -16.47 -6.46
CA ILE A 229 -21.51 -15.66 -5.76
C ILE A 229 -20.29 -16.50 -5.40
N ALA A 230 -19.16 -15.83 -5.14
CA ALA A 230 -18.03 -16.34 -4.39
C ALA A 230 -17.85 -15.45 -3.15
N LEU A 231 -18.15 -15.98 -1.97
CA LEU A 231 -18.07 -15.27 -0.70
C LEU A 231 -16.71 -15.53 -0.02
N GLU A 232 -15.92 -14.47 0.11
CA GLU A 232 -14.58 -14.50 0.71
C GLU A 232 -14.61 -14.00 2.16
N LEU A 233 -14.17 -14.84 3.09
CA LEU A 233 -13.93 -14.49 4.48
C LEU A 233 -12.44 -14.24 4.67
N LYS A 234 -12.04 -13.06 5.16
CA LYS A 234 -10.62 -12.79 5.45
C LYS A 234 -10.42 -12.70 6.95
N THR A 235 -9.40 -13.38 7.47
CA THR A 235 -9.14 -13.40 8.92
C THR A 235 -7.66 -13.44 9.29
N LYS A 236 -7.34 -12.91 10.47
CA LYS A 236 -6.12 -13.15 11.26
C LYS A 236 -6.43 -13.93 12.56
N SER A 237 -7.69 -14.30 12.77
CA SER A 237 -8.17 -15.07 13.91
C SER A 237 -7.98 -16.56 13.69
N LYS A 238 -7.76 -17.30 14.79
CA LYS A 238 -7.82 -18.77 14.82
C LYS A 238 -9.21 -19.31 15.19
N ASN A 239 -10.22 -18.45 15.27
CA ASN A 239 -11.59 -18.79 15.66
C ASN A 239 -12.35 -19.45 14.50
N VAL A 240 -11.91 -20.63 14.10
CA VAL A 240 -12.43 -21.37 12.93
C VAL A 240 -13.43 -22.47 13.32
N THR A 241 -13.76 -22.62 14.59
CA THR A 241 -14.63 -23.70 15.11
C THR A 241 -15.95 -23.81 14.34
N CYS A 242 -16.62 -22.68 14.08
CA CYS A 242 -17.86 -22.68 13.30
C CYS A 242 -17.69 -23.24 11.88
N LEU A 243 -16.53 -23.06 11.25
CA LEU A 243 -16.26 -23.60 9.91
C LEU A 243 -16.07 -25.12 9.93
N LEU A 244 -15.62 -25.66 11.07
CA LEU A 244 -15.35 -27.09 11.22
C LEU A 244 -16.60 -27.86 11.65
N GLU A 245 -17.54 -27.20 12.32
CA GLU A 245 -18.73 -27.82 12.91
C GLU A 245 -20.01 -27.63 12.06
N THR A 246 -20.02 -26.68 11.12
CA THR A 246 -21.17 -26.37 10.27
C THR A 246 -20.94 -26.81 8.83
N ASP A 247 -22.01 -27.16 8.12
CA ASP A 247 -21.99 -27.38 6.66
C ASP A 247 -21.75 -26.06 5.91
N VAL A 248 -20.48 -25.73 5.64
CA VAL A 248 -20.09 -24.50 4.95
C VAL A 248 -20.51 -24.56 3.47
N PRO A 249 -21.21 -23.53 2.94
CA PRO A 249 -21.63 -23.54 1.54
C PRO A 249 -20.43 -23.60 0.59
N LYS A 250 -20.57 -24.36 -0.51
CA LYS A 250 -19.48 -24.61 -1.48
C LYS A 250 -18.89 -23.36 -2.14
N ASN A 251 -19.65 -22.27 -2.12
CA ASN A 251 -19.29 -20.98 -2.67
C ASN A 251 -18.71 -20.00 -1.64
N VAL A 252 -18.33 -20.50 -0.46
CA VAL A 252 -17.61 -19.75 0.58
C VAL A 252 -16.15 -20.21 0.62
N PHE A 253 -15.22 -19.28 0.76
CA PHE A 253 -13.80 -19.57 0.95
C PHE A 253 -13.16 -18.60 1.96
N VAL A 254 -12.04 -19.02 2.54
CA VAL A 254 -11.27 -18.30 3.55
C VAL A 254 -9.85 -18.06 3.04
#